data_AF-A0AA47NUP7-F1
#
_entry.id   AF-A0AA47NUP7-F1
#
_cell.length_a   1.000
_cell.length_b   1.000
_cell.length_c   1.000
_cell.angle_alpha   90.00
_cell.angle_beta   90.00
_cell.angle_gamma   90.00
#
_symmetry.space_group_name_H-M   'P 1'
#
loop_
_entity.id
_entity.type
_entity.pdbx_description
1 polymer ?
#
loop_
_entity_poly.entity_id
_entity_poly.type
_entity_poly.pdbx_seq_one_letter_code
_entity_poly.pdbx_strand_id
1 'polypeptide(L)'
;MNFLVFLRDEDLPLPKDSRTLLGTPRNIPTEEKCGGQYIYLGITSSVVNILKQNTAFLDNSNSVDLVVSIDGINIFKASPTQLWPIICTFSVFEPFVVAMYYGTSKPDSVNDYLADFLAEYTQLQENKIVVNGKEINVQIKAFVCDAPARAFVKCIKGHTGYYSCERCIVKGEYKNKRVVYLGDYPLRTDVAFANGLYNDHQLGVSPLLNVWINCVTGFPLDYMHLVCLGVVKRLLCFFKKGPPECRLSQGHLHEISTHLVSLSGKLPSEFAPQPRSLTELNWWKATEFRQFVLYTGPVVLKKVLHKDVYDHFLCLTVALSILLDSCERRRVAYMDFAEQLLSYFVAKCEAYIHSSFPGDCRNYQCSLNDICAFPFENHLQVLKRLVRNAKNPICQVTKRLIEQERAGSRPKETGKKSWHFVAENERNGCFLLHNEDFAFVKEKRDGRLLCDIISQNSLESFILCLATPSSLMWGLSETWTEYANTAGFLTCLILNVKWLVCHTVQDMCLCLYFIDLSGKYKKKITSRRNFDCFFYAKGHFNWGPPLKHLEKQLGQYIICFDGAIVRI
;
A
#
# COMPACT_ATOMS: atom_id res chain seq x y z
N MET A 1 -0.95 10.79 -38.24
CA MET A 1 -1.04 9.58 -39.10
C MET A 1 -1.93 8.57 -38.42
N ASN A 2 -2.94 8.06 -39.12
CA ASN A 2 -3.93 7.13 -38.56
C ASN A 2 -3.42 5.70 -38.76
N PHE A 3 -3.02 5.02 -37.68
CA PHE A 3 -2.41 3.67 -37.72
C PHE A 3 -3.23 2.65 -38.53
N LEU A 4 -4.55 2.80 -38.55
CA LEU A 4 -5.44 1.96 -39.36
C LEU A 4 -5.28 2.15 -40.87
N VAL A 5 -4.77 3.29 -41.33
CA VAL A 5 -4.43 3.50 -42.76
C VAL A 5 -3.28 2.59 -43.12
N PHE A 6 -2.17 2.67 -42.37
CA PHE A 6 -1.00 1.82 -42.59
C PHE A 6 -1.35 0.32 -42.56
N LEU A 7 -2.15 -0.13 -41.60
CA LEU A 7 -2.55 -1.54 -41.53
C LEU A 7 -3.43 -1.99 -42.71
N ARG A 8 -4.22 -1.08 -43.30
CA ARG A 8 -5.01 -1.39 -44.51
C ARG A 8 -4.16 -1.40 -45.77
N ASP A 9 -3.07 -0.62 -45.79
CA ASP A 9 -2.10 -0.64 -46.88
C ASP A 9 -1.33 -1.99 -46.91
N GLU A 10 -1.33 -2.73 -45.80
CA GLU A 10 -0.86 -4.13 -45.67
C GLU A 10 -1.98 -5.17 -45.90
N ASP A 11 -3.05 -4.82 -46.64
CA ASP A 11 -4.19 -5.68 -47.00
C ASP A 11 -4.98 -6.31 -45.83
N LEU A 12 -4.89 -5.74 -44.61
CA LEU A 12 -5.72 -6.21 -43.49
C LEU A 12 -7.16 -5.69 -43.60
N PRO A 13 -8.19 -6.55 -43.43
CA PRO A 13 -9.60 -6.19 -43.57
C PRO A 13 -10.11 -5.40 -42.35
N LEU A 14 -9.66 -4.16 -42.19
CA LEU A 14 -9.97 -3.30 -41.06
C LEU A 14 -10.92 -2.15 -41.45
N PRO A 15 -11.83 -1.72 -40.56
CA PRO A 15 -12.74 -0.61 -40.85
C PRO A 15 -11.99 0.73 -40.95
N LYS A 16 -12.59 1.70 -41.66
CA LYS A 16 -12.02 3.04 -41.83
C LYS A 16 -11.88 3.82 -40.52
N ASP A 17 -12.84 3.63 -39.61
CA ASP A 17 -12.95 4.37 -38.35
C ASP A 17 -12.60 3.47 -37.16
N SER A 18 -11.75 3.97 -36.26
CA SER A 18 -11.37 3.27 -35.03
C SER A 18 -12.56 3.03 -34.09
N ARG A 19 -13.60 3.87 -34.15
CA ARG A 19 -14.84 3.67 -33.40
C ARG A 19 -15.60 2.44 -33.89
N THR A 20 -15.57 2.19 -35.19
CA THR A 20 -16.17 0.97 -35.76
C THR A 20 -15.36 -0.25 -35.36
N LEU A 21 -14.03 -0.17 -35.38
CA LEU A 21 -13.15 -1.26 -34.94
C LEU A 21 -13.38 -1.63 -33.47
N LEU A 22 -13.48 -0.62 -32.59
CA LEU A 22 -13.67 -0.83 -31.16
C LEU A 22 -15.14 -1.04 -30.76
N GLY A 23 -16.06 -1.01 -31.73
CA GLY A 23 -17.50 -1.09 -31.48
C GLY A 23 -18.03 0.01 -30.57
N THR A 24 -17.48 1.23 -30.62
CA THR A 24 -17.87 2.31 -29.71
C THR A 24 -19.39 2.56 -29.76
N PRO A 25 -20.10 2.51 -28.60
CA PRO A 25 -21.53 2.78 -28.59
C PRO A 25 -21.82 4.23 -29.03
N ARG A 26 -22.84 4.38 -29.88
CA ARG A 26 -23.24 5.69 -30.41
C ARG A 26 -23.88 6.55 -29.33
N ASN A 27 -24.83 5.95 -28.59
CA ASN A 27 -25.55 6.58 -27.50
C ASN A 27 -25.12 5.99 -26.16
N ILE A 28 -25.04 6.85 -25.13
CA ILE A 28 -24.84 6.47 -23.74
C ILE A 28 -26.00 7.12 -22.97
N PRO A 29 -26.89 6.35 -22.33
CA PRO A 29 -28.00 6.90 -21.59
C PRO A 29 -27.48 7.50 -20.28
N THR A 30 -27.19 8.81 -20.30
CA THR A 30 -26.94 9.59 -19.09
C THR A 30 -28.23 10.25 -18.63
N GLU A 31 -28.38 10.39 -17.32
CA GLU A 31 -29.52 11.03 -16.68
C GLU A 31 -29.07 12.28 -15.91
N GLU A 32 -29.97 13.25 -15.74
CA GLU A 32 -29.74 14.40 -14.85
C GLU A 32 -30.23 14.02 -13.44
N LYS A 33 -29.31 13.92 -12.48
CA LYS A 33 -29.55 13.40 -11.13
C LYS A 33 -28.61 14.09 -10.14
N CYS A 34 -29.09 14.40 -8.93
CA CYS A 34 -28.30 15.00 -7.85
C CYS A 34 -27.59 16.33 -8.20
N GLY A 35 -28.15 17.14 -9.09
CA GLY A 35 -27.56 18.43 -9.49
C GLY A 35 -26.55 18.35 -10.64
N GLY A 36 -26.47 17.22 -11.35
CA GLY A 36 -25.57 17.07 -12.50
C GLY A 36 -25.85 15.82 -13.32
N GLN A 37 -24.92 15.50 -14.23
CA GLN A 37 -25.01 14.31 -15.06
C GLN A 37 -24.64 13.07 -14.27
N TYR A 38 -25.36 11.99 -14.49
CA TYR A 38 -25.16 10.73 -13.79
C TYR A 38 -25.31 9.55 -14.75
N ILE A 39 -24.62 8.46 -14.42
CA ILE A 39 -24.79 7.15 -15.05
C ILE A 39 -24.52 6.03 -14.05
N TYR A 40 -25.35 5.00 -14.12
CA TYR A 40 -25.16 3.75 -13.42
C TYR A 40 -24.69 2.65 -14.37
N LEU A 41 -23.59 1.97 -14.03
CA LEU A 41 -22.97 0.88 -14.82
C LEU A 41 -23.25 -0.51 -14.22
N GLY A 42 -23.48 -0.56 -12.91
CA GLY A 42 -23.86 -1.78 -12.18
C GLY A 42 -22.70 -2.57 -11.58
N ILE A 43 -22.99 -3.19 -10.43
CA ILE A 43 -22.10 -4.10 -9.70
C ILE A 43 -22.05 -5.44 -10.44
N THR A 44 -23.21 -6.00 -10.77
CA THR A 44 -23.36 -7.35 -11.32
C THR A 44 -22.64 -7.48 -12.65
N SER A 45 -22.87 -6.54 -13.57
CA SER A 45 -22.22 -6.49 -14.89
C SER A 45 -20.71 -6.55 -14.75
N SER A 46 -20.15 -5.66 -13.91
CA SER A 46 -18.71 -5.54 -13.68
C SER A 46 -18.11 -6.79 -13.03
N VAL A 47 -18.74 -7.31 -11.98
CA VAL A 47 -18.28 -8.51 -11.26
C VAL A 47 -18.35 -9.74 -12.17
N VAL A 48 -19.45 -9.96 -12.89
CA VAL A 48 -19.60 -11.08 -13.83
C VAL A 48 -18.52 -11.03 -14.91
N ASN A 49 -18.26 -9.85 -15.47
CA ASN A 49 -17.23 -9.67 -16.49
C ASN A 49 -15.83 -10.02 -15.98
N ILE A 50 -15.47 -9.56 -14.78
CA ILE A 50 -14.19 -9.88 -14.15
C ILE A 50 -14.09 -11.39 -13.88
N LEU A 51 -15.13 -12.01 -13.33
CA LEU A 51 -15.13 -13.43 -12.99
C LEU A 51 -15.07 -14.35 -14.24
N LYS A 52 -15.78 -14.00 -15.31
CA LYS A 52 -15.73 -14.74 -16.59
C LYS A 52 -14.33 -14.75 -17.21
N GLN A 53 -13.57 -13.68 -17.00
CA GLN A 53 -12.19 -13.56 -17.50
C GLN A 53 -11.17 -14.24 -16.58
N ASN A 54 -11.56 -14.59 -15.34
CA ASN A 54 -10.67 -15.07 -14.29
C ASN A 54 -11.27 -16.28 -13.57
N THR A 55 -11.56 -17.34 -14.33
CA THR A 55 -12.28 -18.52 -13.81
C THR A 55 -11.56 -19.23 -12.65
N ALA A 56 -10.23 -19.12 -12.53
CA ALA A 56 -9.47 -19.69 -11.42
C ALA A 56 -9.88 -19.11 -10.04
N PHE A 57 -10.43 -17.90 -10.00
CA PHE A 57 -11.00 -17.33 -8.79
C PHE A 57 -12.27 -18.11 -8.37
N LEU A 58 -13.08 -18.53 -9.34
CA LEU A 58 -14.28 -19.31 -9.10
C LEU A 58 -13.98 -20.71 -8.58
N ASP A 59 -12.77 -21.24 -8.73
CA ASP A 59 -12.43 -22.54 -8.15
C ASP A 59 -12.18 -22.44 -6.64
N ASN A 60 -11.72 -21.28 -6.16
CA ASN A 60 -11.22 -21.08 -4.80
C ASN A 60 -12.14 -20.25 -3.90
N SER A 61 -13.13 -19.54 -4.47
CA SER A 61 -14.04 -18.69 -3.71
C SER A 61 -15.50 -18.83 -4.14
N ASN A 62 -16.41 -18.66 -3.17
CA ASN A 62 -17.86 -18.55 -3.36
C ASN A 62 -18.37 -17.15 -2.99
N SER A 63 -17.47 -16.21 -2.64
CA SER A 63 -17.83 -14.86 -2.23
C SER A 63 -16.94 -13.81 -2.91
N VAL A 64 -17.52 -12.63 -3.09
CA VAL A 64 -16.88 -11.42 -3.56
C VAL A 64 -17.04 -10.35 -2.49
N ASP A 65 -15.93 -10.01 -1.86
CA ASP A 65 -15.84 -8.99 -0.81
C ASP A 65 -15.41 -7.66 -1.45
N LEU A 66 -16.39 -6.80 -1.72
CA LEU A 66 -16.19 -5.52 -2.37
C LEU A 66 -15.61 -4.48 -1.40
N VAL A 67 -14.50 -3.87 -1.80
CA VAL A 67 -14.01 -2.62 -1.23
C VAL A 67 -14.49 -1.48 -2.13
N VAL A 68 -15.27 -0.59 -1.56
CA VAL A 68 -15.91 0.54 -2.25
C VAL A 68 -15.11 1.81 -1.97
N SER A 69 -14.91 2.63 -2.99
CA SER A 69 -14.29 3.96 -2.89
C SER A 69 -15.17 4.98 -3.57
N ILE A 70 -15.40 6.09 -2.88
CA ILE A 70 -16.10 7.26 -3.38
C ILE A 70 -15.18 8.45 -3.12
N ASP A 71 -14.84 9.17 -4.17
CA ASP A 71 -14.02 10.37 -4.08
C ASP A 71 -14.28 11.31 -5.27
N GLY A 72 -14.07 12.60 -5.06
CA GLY A 72 -14.25 13.64 -6.08
C GLY A 72 -12.93 14.03 -6.73
N ILE A 73 -12.86 13.99 -8.06
CA ILE A 73 -11.70 14.49 -8.80
C ILE A 73 -12.07 15.64 -9.75
N ASN A 74 -11.35 16.76 -9.65
CA ASN A 74 -11.44 17.84 -10.63
C ASN A 74 -10.93 17.34 -11.99
N ILE A 75 -11.79 17.35 -13.01
CA ILE A 75 -11.41 16.88 -14.35
C ILE A 75 -10.51 17.90 -15.05
N PHE A 76 -10.81 19.20 -14.92
CA PHE A 76 -10.03 20.27 -15.54
C PHE A 76 -9.37 21.14 -14.46
N LYS A 77 -8.13 21.60 -14.71
CA LYS A 77 -7.34 22.37 -13.72
C LYS A 77 -7.94 23.74 -13.38
N ALA A 78 -8.74 24.32 -14.28
CA ALA A 78 -9.28 25.68 -14.16
C ALA A 78 -10.82 25.69 -14.28
N SER A 79 -11.47 24.60 -13.86
CA SER A 79 -12.93 24.50 -13.84
C SER A 79 -13.39 24.00 -12.47
N PRO A 80 -14.55 24.47 -11.96
CA PRO A 80 -15.12 23.90 -10.75
C PRO A 80 -15.66 22.47 -10.96
N THR A 81 -15.66 21.95 -12.20
CA THR A 81 -16.28 20.66 -12.48
C THR A 81 -15.52 19.46 -11.92
N GLN A 82 -16.30 18.57 -11.33
CA GLN A 82 -15.85 17.40 -10.59
C GLN A 82 -16.51 16.14 -11.14
N LEU A 83 -15.74 15.06 -11.18
CA LEU A 83 -16.26 13.71 -11.38
C LEU A 83 -16.25 13.00 -10.02
N TRP A 84 -17.38 12.43 -9.64
CA TRP A 84 -17.56 11.62 -8.44
C TRP A 84 -17.99 10.21 -8.87
N PRO A 85 -17.04 9.29 -9.08
CA PRO A 85 -17.36 7.90 -9.33
C PRO A 85 -17.59 7.10 -8.03
N ILE A 86 -18.44 6.08 -8.13
CA ILE A 86 -18.46 4.96 -7.21
C ILE A 86 -17.58 3.88 -7.83
N ILE A 87 -16.43 3.62 -7.22
CA ILE A 87 -15.44 2.64 -7.69
C ILE A 87 -15.45 1.47 -6.73
N CYS A 88 -15.43 0.25 -7.25
CA CYS A 88 -15.31 -0.96 -6.45
C CYS A 88 -14.05 -1.73 -6.85
N THR A 89 -13.53 -2.54 -5.94
CA THR A 89 -12.57 -3.60 -6.23
C THR A 89 -12.82 -4.79 -5.31
N PHE A 90 -12.29 -5.95 -5.64
CA PHE A 90 -12.26 -7.12 -4.76
C PHE A 90 -11.02 -7.97 -5.02
N SER A 91 -10.58 -8.70 -4.00
CA SER A 91 -9.39 -9.56 -4.07
C SER A 91 -8.19 -8.80 -4.67
N VAL A 92 -7.51 -9.36 -5.67
CA VAL A 92 -6.34 -8.79 -6.35
C VAL A 92 -6.70 -8.07 -7.65
N PHE A 93 -7.99 -7.88 -7.95
CA PHE A 93 -8.42 -7.32 -9.22
C PHE A 93 -8.26 -5.79 -9.26
N GLU A 94 -8.16 -5.25 -10.49
CA GLU A 94 -8.10 -3.81 -10.71
C GLU A 94 -9.45 -3.16 -10.36
N PRO A 95 -9.46 -1.94 -9.81
CA PRO A 95 -10.70 -1.24 -9.55
C PRO A 95 -11.54 -1.03 -10.82
N PHE A 96 -12.86 -1.05 -10.65
CA PHE A 96 -13.84 -0.84 -11.71
C PHE A 96 -14.91 0.15 -11.27
N VAL A 97 -15.50 0.84 -12.25
CA VAL A 97 -16.50 1.89 -12.01
C VAL A 97 -17.90 1.28 -12.00
N VAL A 98 -18.67 1.57 -10.96
CA VAL A 98 -20.07 1.14 -10.80
C VAL A 98 -21.05 2.26 -11.12
N ALA A 99 -20.69 3.51 -10.79
CA ALA A 99 -21.47 4.69 -11.13
C ALA A 99 -20.56 5.90 -11.34
N MET A 100 -21.05 6.92 -12.04
CA MET A 100 -20.36 8.20 -12.18
C MET A 100 -21.34 9.35 -12.11
N TYR A 101 -20.99 10.36 -11.32
CA TYR A 101 -21.61 11.68 -11.33
C TYR A 101 -20.62 12.74 -11.85
N TYR A 102 -21.12 13.73 -12.58
CA TYR A 102 -20.36 14.86 -13.09
C TYR A 102 -21.17 16.15 -12.95
N GLY A 103 -20.62 17.11 -12.21
CA GLY A 103 -21.26 18.40 -11.94
C GLY A 103 -20.25 19.48 -11.62
N THR A 104 -20.72 20.70 -11.35
CA THR A 104 -19.90 21.85 -10.90
C THR A 104 -19.58 21.81 -9.40
N SER A 105 -20.18 20.89 -8.68
CA SER A 105 -20.01 20.60 -7.26
C SER A 105 -20.04 19.09 -7.05
N LYS A 106 -19.82 18.64 -5.81
CA LYS A 106 -20.20 17.27 -5.39
C LYS A 106 -21.72 17.05 -5.55
N PRO A 107 -22.20 15.79 -5.60
CA PRO A 107 -23.63 15.51 -5.70
C PRO A 107 -24.41 16.17 -4.55
N ASP A 108 -25.56 16.77 -4.86
CA ASP A 108 -26.35 17.54 -3.88
C ASP A 108 -26.99 16.62 -2.83
N SER A 109 -27.48 15.46 -3.26
CA SER A 109 -28.18 14.47 -2.45
C SER A 109 -27.39 13.17 -2.42
N VAL A 110 -26.92 12.78 -1.23
CA VAL A 110 -26.27 11.48 -1.00
C VAL A 110 -27.24 10.32 -1.19
N ASN A 111 -28.51 10.52 -0.85
CA ASN A 111 -29.57 9.51 -0.99
C ASN A 111 -29.78 9.17 -2.46
N ASP A 112 -29.97 10.19 -3.30
CA ASP A 112 -30.17 9.98 -4.73
C ASP A 112 -28.88 9.45 -5.38
N TYR A 113 -27.71 9.95 -4.97
CA TYR A 113 -26.42 9.54 -5.53
C TYR A 113 -26.11 8.06 -5.29
N LEU A 114 -26.50 7.52 -4.13
CA LEU A 114 -26.29 6.12 -3.78
C LEU A 114 -27.49 5.22 -4.10
N ALA A 115 -28.62 5.77 -4.55
CA ALA A 115 -29.88 5.04 -4.68
C ALA A 115 -29.75 3.77 -5.55
N ASP A 116 -29.18 3.87 -6.76
CA ASP A 116 -29.09 2.72 -7.67
C ASP A 116 -28.08 1.67 -7.17
N PHE A 117 -26.96 2.15 -6.62
CA PHE A 117 -25.93 1.31 -6.00
C PHE A 117 -26.52 0.48 -4.85
N LEU A 118 -27.28 1.12 -3.97
CA LEU A 118 -27.90 0.46 -2.82
C LEU A 118 -29.07 -0.44 -3.22
N ALA A 119 -29.84 -0.06 -4.24
CA ALA A 119 -30.92 -0.89 -4.77
C ALA A 119 -30.37 -2.19 -5.36
N GLU A 120 -29.34 -2.13 -6.22
CA GLU A 120 -28.71 -3.33 -6.75
C GLU A 120 -28.01 -4.15 -5.64
N TYR A 121 -27.32 -3.49 -4.70
CA TYR A 121 -26.70 -4.20 -3.59
C TYR A 121 -27.71 -4.96 -2.73
N THR A 122 -28.90 -4.38 -2.47
CA THR A 122 -29.99 -5.05 -1.76
C THR A 122 -30.48 -6.27 -2.52
N GLN A 123 -30.68 -6.14 -3.84
CA GLN A 123 -31.03 -7.28 -4.70
C GLN A 123 -29.96 -8.36 -4.67
N LEU A 124 -28.68 -8.00 -4.58
CA LEU A 124 -27.55 -8.92 -4.49
C LEU A 124 -27.43 -9.63 -3.13
N GLN A 125 -27.97 -9.04 -2.06
CA GLN A 125 -28.08 -9.72 -0.76
C GLN A 125 -29.13 -10.83 -0.80
N GLU A 126 -30.22 -10.62 -1.54
CA GLU A 126 -31.30 -11.60 -1.71
C GLU A 126 -30.98 -12.62 -2.80
N ASN A 127 -30.36 -12.17 -3.90
CA ASN A 127 -30.09 -12.94 -5.11
C ASN A 127 -28.58 -12.98 -5.37
N LYS A 128 -28.01 -14.18 -5.38
CA LYS A 128 -26.59 -14.37 -5.68
C LYS A 128 -26.29 -14.12 -7.15
N ILE A 129 -25.05 -13.77 -7.47
CA ILE A 129 -24.58 -13.72 -8.86
C ILE A 129 -24.32 -15.15 -9.34
N VAL A 130 -24.86 -15.52 -10.51
CA VAL A 130 -24.56 -16.82 -11.13
C VAL A 130 -23.52 -16.63 -12.24
N VAL A 131 -22.35 -17.23 -12.09
CA VAL A 131 -21.29 -17.26 -13.10
C VAL A 131 -20.90 -18.71 -13.38
N ASN A 132 -20.99 -19.13 -14.65
CA ASN A 132 -20.67 -20.50 -15.08
C ASN A 132 -21.42 -21.58 -14.26
N GLY A 133 -22.68 -21.31 -13.90
CA GLY A 133 -23.50 -22.21 -13.08
C GLY A 133 -23.18 -22.20 -11.59
N LYS A 134 -22.18 -21.42 -11.14
CA LYS A 134 -21.82 -21.27 -9.73
C LYS A 134 -22.45 -20.02 -9.14
N GLU A 135 -23.08 -20.16 -7.98
CA GLU A 135 -23.60 -19.04 -7.20
C GLU A 135 -22.49 -18.36 -6.38
N ILE A 136 -22.43 -17.04 -6.46
CA ILE A 136 -21.45 -16.19 -5.80
C ILE A 136 -22.17 -15.17 -4.92
N ASN A 137 -21.82 -15.16 -3.64
CA ASN A 137 -22.30 -14.16 -2.70
C ASN A 137 -21.52 -12.85 -2.89
N VAL A 138 -22.20 -11.71 -2.87
CA VAL A 138 -21.54 -10.40 -2.90
C VAL A 138 -21.73 -9.71 -1.56
N GLN A 139 -20.66 -9.22 -0.96
CA GLN A 139 -20.69 -8.48 0.29
C GLN A 139 -19.84 -7.22 0.16
N ILE A 140 -20.19 -6.17 0.89
CA ILE A 140 -19.33 -4.98 1.00
C ILE A 140 -18.43 -5.17 2.22
N LYS A 141 -17.13 -5.28 1.98
CA LYS A 141 -16.11 -5.38 3.01
C LYS A 141 -15.84 -4.05 3.67
N ALA A 142 -15.61 -2.99 2.90
CA ALA A 142 -15.19 -1.70 3.43
C ALA A 142 -15.48 -0.53 2.48
N PHE A 143 -15.65 0.66 3.04
CA PHE A 143 -15.67 1.93 2.30
C PHE A 143 -14.38 2.72 2.53
N VAL A 144 -13.47 2.66 1.56
CA VAL A 144 -12.19 3.38 1.59
C VAL A 144 -12.36 4.72 0.88
N CYS A 145 -12.57 5.78 1.65
CA CYS A 145 -12.74 7.14 1.13
C CYS A 145 -11.86 8.13 1.90
N ASP A 146 -11.57 9.29 1.31
CA ASP A 146 -10.93 10.41 2.01
C ASP A 146 -11.88 11.06 3.04
N ALA A 147 -11.36 11.97 3.88
CA ALA A 147 -12.17 12.52 4.97
C ALA A 147 -13.39 13.36 4.49
N PRO A 148 -13.27 14.25 3.48
CA PRO A 148 -14.42 14.89 2.83
C PRO A 148 -15.48 13.92 2.29
N ALA A 149 -15.09 12.86 1.58
CA ALA A 149 -16.02 11.91 1.01
C ALA A 149 -16.70 11.03 2.08
N ARG A 150 -15.96 10.60 3.12
CA ARG A 150 -16.56 9.93 4.28
C ARG A 150 -17.60 10.82 4.95
N ALA A 151 -17.30 12.10 5.13
CA ALA A 151 -18.25 13.05 5.73
C ALA A 151 -19.53 13.19 4.91
N PHE A 152 -19.41 13.22 3.58
CA PHE A 152 -20.55 13.25 2.67
C PHE A 152 -21.40 11.98 2.75
N VAL A 153 -20.77 10.81 2.58
CA VAL A 153 -21.47 9.51 2.52
C VAL A 153 -22.12 9.14 3.85
N LYS A 154 -21.46 9.44 4.97
CA LYS A 154 -21.96 9.14 6.33
C LYS A 154 -22.89 10.21 6.88
N CYS A 155 -23.08 11.33 6.17
CA CYS A 155 -23.81 12.50 6.66
C CYS A 155 -23.29 13.03 8.00
N ILE A 156 -21.96 13.16 8.15
CA ILE A 156 -21.32 13.63 9.39
C ILE A 156 -20.61 14.96 9.20
N LYS A 157 -20.27 15.60 10.31
CA LYS A 157 -19.48 16.83 10.35
C LYS A 157 -18.11 16.60 9.71
N GLY A 158 -17.73 17.50 8.81
CA GLY A 158 -16.46 17.44 8.10
C GLY A 158 -15.23 17.54 9.02
N HIS A 159 -14.09 17.04 8.54
CA HIS A 159 -12.85 16.85 9.30
C HIS A 159 -12.33 18.07 10.09
N THR A 160 -12.73 19.29 9.75
CA THR A 160 -12.33 20.53 10.44
C THR A 160 -13.25 21.00 11.56
N GLY A 161 -14.42 20.38 11.78
CA GLY A 161 -15.39 20.84 12.77
C GLY A 161 -15.18 20.22 14.15
N TYR A 162 -15.53 20.90 15.24
CA TYR A 162 -15.24 20.50 16.64
C TYR A 162 -15.65 19.08 17.08
N TYR A 163 -16.57 18.40 16.39
CA TYR A 163 -16.99 17.04 16.73
C TYR A 163 -16.77 16.11 15.52
N SER A 164 -15.68 16.31 14.77
CA SER A 164 -15.44 15.57 13.52
C SER A 164 -14.76 14.22 13.73
N CYS A 165 -14.28 13.89 14.94
CA CYS A 165 -13.66 12.60 15.19
C CYS A 165 -14.66 11.47 14.90
N GLU A 166 -14.28 10.60 13.96
CA GLU A 166 -15.10 9.49 13.49
C GLU A 166 -15.01 8.26 14.40
N ARG A 167 -13.97 8.20 15.25
CA ARG A 167 -13.68 7.05 16.10
C ARG A 167 -14.16 7.21 17.52
N CYS A 168 -14.17 8.41 18.08
CA CYS A 168 -14.55 8.64 19.47
C CYS A 168 -15.39 9.91 19.63
N ILE A 169 -15.98 10.07 20.82
CA ILE A 169 -16.89 11.16 21.15
C ILE A 169 -16.20 12.50 21.49
N VAL A 170 -14.87 12.58 21.33
CA VAL A 170 -14.06 13.76 21.68
C VAL A 170 -14.61 15.04 21.05
N LYS A 171 -14.62 16.12 21.85
CA LYS A 171 -14.76 17.49 21.38
C LYS A 171 -13.38 18.07 21.13
N GLY A 172 -13.14 18.53 19.92
CA GLY A 172 -11.91 19.21 19.54
C GLY A 172 -11.81 20.61 20.16
N GLU A 173 -10.57 21.07 20.30
CA GLU A 173 -10.20 22.40 20.78
C GLU A 173 -9.56 23.18 19.64
N TYR A 174 -9.83 24.48 19.56
CA TYR A 174 -9.18 25.33 18.56
C TYR A 174 -7.82 25.80 19.06
N LYS A 175 -6.73 25.31 18.46
CA LYS A 175 -5.34 25.70 18.77
C LYS A 175 -4.58 25.97 17.48
N ASN A 176 -3.79 27.06 17.45
CA ASN A 176 -2.91 27.40 16.33
C ASN A 176 -3.58 27.34 14.94
N LYS A 177 -4.78 27.93 14.83
CA LYS A 177 -5.62 27.98 13.62
C LYS A 177 -6.14 26.62 13.13
N ARG A 178 -6.20 25.62 14.02
CA ARG A 178 -6.66 24.26 13.71
C ARG A 178 -7.50 23.72 14.85
N VAL A 179 -8.42 22.83 14.52
CA VAL A 179 -9.08 22.00 15.53
C VAL A 179 -8.16 20.82 15.83
N VAL A 180 -7.82 20.64 17.10
CA VAL A 180 -7.07 19.50 17.61
C VAL A 180 -7.97 18.69 18.52
N TYR A 181 -7.82 17.38 18.46
CA TYR A 181 -8.49 16.46 19.35
C TYR A 181 -7.43 15.97 20.33
N LEU A 182 -7.72 15.92 21.62
CA LEU A 182 -6.75 15.55 22.65
C LEU A 182 -7.46 14.74 23.72
N GLY A 183 -6.77 13.74 24.26
CA GLY A 183 -7.28 12.87 25.33
C GLY A 183 -7.97 11.60 24.83
N ASP A 184 -8.23 10.70 25.78
CA ASP A 184 -8.90 9.43 25.54
C ASP A 184 -10.40 9.57 25.81
N TYR A 185 -11.19 9.22 24.81
CA TYR A 185 -12.65 9.32 24.85
C TYR A 185 -13.28 8.00 24.41
N PRO A 186 -14.50 7.68 24.91
CA PRO A 186 -15.25 6.52 24.46
C PRO A 186 -15.35 6.45 22.95
N LEU A 187 -15.11 5.24 22.42
CA LEU A 187 -15.25 4.97 20.99
C LEU A 187 -16.71 5.04 20.57
N ARG A 188 -16.93 5.47 19.33
CA ARG A 188 -18.25 5.38 18.70
C ARG A 188 -18.55 3.93 18.38
N THR A 189 -19.80 3.54 18.54
CA THR A 189 -20.32 2.23 18.15
C THR A 189 -21.30 2.34 16.99
N ASP A 190 -21.41 1.31 16.16
CA ASP A 190 -22.35 1.27 15.05
C ASP A 190 -23.80 1.35 15.52
N VAL A 191 -24.15 0.67 16.62
CA VAL A 191 -25.50 0.70 17.19
C VAL A 191 -25.92 2.12 17.57
N ALA A 192 -25.04 2.85 18.28
CA ALA A 192 -25.33 4.22 18.66
C ALA A 192 -25.36 5.17 17.46
N PHE A 193 -24.53 4.92 16.44
CA PHE A 193 -24.56 5.68 15.19
C PHE A 193 -25.87 5.45 14.42
N ALA A 194 -26.30 4.20 14.28
CA ALA A 194 -27.52 3.82 13.59
C ALA A 194 -28.77 4.43 14.25
N ASN A 195 -28.75 4.53 15.60
CA ASN A 195 -29.81 5.17 16.38
C ASN A 195 -29.73 6.71 16.42
N GLY A 196 -28.78 7.32 15.70
CA GLY A 196 -28.66 8.78 15.63
C GLY A 196 -28.23 9.46 16.93
N LEU A 197 -27.50 8.76 17.82
CA LEU A 197 -27.21 9.26 19.16
C LEU A 197 -26.12 10.34 19.21
N TYR A 198 -25.42 10.62 18.10
CA TYR A 198 -24.30 11.58 18.07
C TYR A 198 -24.71 12.91 17.42
N ASN A 199 -25.64 13.64 18.04
CA ASN A 199 -26.23 14.89 17.50
C ASN A 199 -25.20 15.95 17.04
N ASP A 200 -24.06 16.09 17.75
CA ASP A 200 -23.03 17.08 17.37
C ASP A 200 -22.15 16.63 16.20
N HIS A 201 -22.17 15.33 15.88
CA HIS A 201 -21.37 14.68 14.85
C HIS A 201 -22.19 14.37 13.59
N GLN A 202 -23.42 13.87 13.74
CA GLN A 202 -24.32 13.48 12.66
C GLN A 202 -25.14 14.69 12.19
N LEU A 203 -25.04 15.00 10.90
CA LEU A 203 -25.79 16.07 10.24
C LEU A 203 -27.08 15.56 9.58
N GLY A 204 -27.22 14.24 9.46
CA GLY A 204 -28.37 13.55 8.88
C GLY A 204 -28.22 12.03 9.00
N VAL A 205 -29.18 11.31 8.44
CA VAL A 205 -29.17 9.84 8.39
C VAL A 205 -28.53 9.39 7.07
N SER A 206 -27.49 8.57 7.15
CA SER A 206 -26.85 8.01 5.96
C SER A 206 -27.74 6.94 5.30
N PRO A 207 -27.92 6.94 3.97
CA PRO A 207 -28.70 5.91 3.28
C PRO A 207 -28.09 4.51 3.40
N LEU A 208 -26.80 4.41 3.75
CA LEU A 208 -26.11 3.14 3.99
C LEU A 208 -26.75 2.32 5.13
N LEU A 209 -27.35 2.99 6.12
CA LEU A 209 -28.00 2.33 7.24
C LEU A 209 -29.23 1.52 6.80
N ASN A 210 -29.87 1.90 5.69
CA ASN A 210 -31.06 1.20 5.17
C ASN A 210 -30.75 -0.21 4.65
N VAL A 211 -29.47 -0.47 4.35
CA VAL A 211 -28.98 -1.78 3.87
C VAL A 211 -28.01 -2.42 4.86
N TRP A 212 -28.11 -2.04 6.14
CA TRP A 212 -27.32 -2.61 7.25
C TRP A 212 -25.81 -2.44 7.11
N ILE A 213 -25.35 -1.39 6.43
CA ILE A 213 -23.92 -1.05 6.35
C ILE A 213 -23.53 -0.18 7.55
N ASN A 214 -22.60 -0.69 8.34
CA ASN A 214 -22.03 -0.04 9.51
C ASN A 214 -21.24 1.23 9.14
N CYS A 215 -21.64 2.40 9.63
CA CYS A 215 -20.97 3.67 9.34
C CYS A 215 -19.74 3.96 10.24
N VAL A 216 -19.53 3.22 11.32
CA VAL A 216 -18.34 3.36 12.18
C VAL A 216 -17.29 2.31 11.82
N THR A 217 -17.67 1.03 11.85
CA THR A 217 -16.72 -0.09 11.58
C THR A 217 -16.62 -0.45 10.11
N GLY A 218 -17.51 0.01 9.24
CA GLY A 218 -17.45 -0.22 7.78
C GLY A 218 -16.55 0.76 7.02
N PHE A 219 -15.97 1.75 7.69
CA PHE A 219 -15.11 2.78 7.11
C PHE A 219 -13.72 2.76 7.76
N PRO A 220 -12.71 2.11 7.14
CA PRO A 220 -11.35 2.16 7.65
C PRO A 220 -10.79 3.57 7.56
N LEU A 221 -9.92 3.92 8.51
CA LEU A 221 -9.15 5.14 8.40
C LEU A 221 -7.95 4.86 7.50
N ASP A 222 -7.90 5.51 6.34
CA ASP A 222 -6.88 5.23 5.34
C ASP A 222 -5.50 5.80 5.72
N TYR A 223 -4.49 4.92 5.76
CA TYR A 223 -3.12 5.29 6.11
C TYR A 223 -2.43 6.13 5.01
N MET A 224 -2.86 6.03 3.75
CA MET A 224 -2.32 6.87 2.68
C MET A 224 -2.57 8.35 2.98
N HIS A 225 -3.80 8.72 3.33
CA HIS A 225 -4.16 10.08 3.69
C HIS A 225 -3.64 10.49 5.07
N LEU A 226 -3.82 9.64 6.09
CA LEU A 226 -3.53 10.02 7.48
C LEU A 226 -2.04 9.93 7.82
N VAL A 227 -1.36 8.86 7.40
CA VAL A 227 0.05 8.64 7.74
C VAL A 227 0.95 9.22 6.67
N CYS A 228 0.81 8.81 5.40
CA CYS A 228 1.75 9.24 4.35
C CYS A 228 1.59 10.74 4.04
N LEU A 229 0.39 11.18 3.67
CA LEU A 229 0.11 12.59 3.34
C LEU A 229 -0.11 13.48 4.56
N GLY A 230 -0.49 12.90 5.70
CA GLY A 230 -0.70 13.61 6.96
C GLY A 230 0.58 13.70 7.80
N VAL A 231 0.92 12.61 8.48
CA VAL A 231 1.99 12.56 9.49
C VAL A 231 3.38 12.72 8.88
N VAL A 232 3.75 11.86 7.92
CA VAL A 232 5.10 11.81 7.34
C VAL A 232 5.41 13.10 6.59
N LYS A 233 4.48 13.57 5.75
CA LYS A 233 4.59 14.87 5.09
C LYS A 233 4.76 16.00 6.10
N ARG A 234 3.97 16.03 7.18
CA ARG A 234 4.07 17.06 8.21
C ARG A 234 5.42 17.02 8.93
N LEU A 235 5.90 15.83 9.29
CA LEU A 235 7.20 15.63 9.93
C LEU A 235 8.33 16.20 9.07
N LEU A 236 8.36 15.87 7.77
CA LEU A 236 9.37 16.39 6.84
C LEU A 236 9.26 17.91 6.64
N CYS A 237 8.03 18.46 6.60
CA CYS A 237 7.81 19.89 6.57
C CYS A 237 8.31 20.59 7.84
N PHE A 238 8.18 19.95 9.00
CA PHE A 238 8.68 20.45 10.28
C PHE A 238 10.22 20.42 10.33
N PHE A 239 10.84 19.36 9.83
CA PHE A 239 12.30 19.33 9.65
C PHE A 239 12.79 20.46 8.73
N LYS A 240 12.04 20.79 7.68
CA LYS A 240 12.44 21.83 6.70
C LYS A 240 12.16 23.27 7.15
N LYS A 241 10.99 23.52 7.74
CA LYS A 241 10.45 24.87 8.00
C LYS A 241 9.72 25.00 9.35
N GLY A 242 9.79 24.00 10.21
CA GLY A 242 9.10 23.97 11.49
C GLY A 242 9.72 24.88 12.56
N PRO A 243 9.22 24.75 13.80
CA PRO A 243 9.81 25.37 14.99
C PRO A 243 11.29 25.00 15.18
N PRO A 244 12.11 25.87 15.81
CA PRO A 244 13.55 25.63 16.02
C PRO A 244 13.86 24.28 16.69
N GLU A 245 12.98 23.78 17.54
CA GLU A 245 13.11 22.54 18.32
C GLU A 245 13.19 21.30 17.43
N CYS A 246 12.53 21.32 16.26
CA CYS A 246 12.54 20.21 15.31
C CYS A 246 13.15 20.55 13.95
N ARG A 247 13.48 21.82 13.70
CA ARG A 247 13.96 22.29 12.40
C ARG A 247 15.44 21.95 12.21
N LEU A 248 15.76 21.33 11.09
CA LEU A 248 17.12 20.98 10.72
C LEU A 248 17.85 22.16 10.08
N SER A 249 19.18 22.17 10.21
CA SER A 249 20.05 23.11 9.52
C SER A 249 19.99 22.88 8.00
N GLN A 250 20.34 23.91 7.21
CA GLN A 250 20.43 23.74 5.75
C GLN A 250 21.47 22.67 5.36
N GLY A 251 22.55 22.52 6.14
CA GLY A 251 23.55 21.45 5.94
C GLY A 251 22.94 20.06 6.10
N HIS A 252 22.19 19.83 7.18
CA HIS A 252 21.51 18.54 7.41
C HIS A 252 20.45 18.25 6.34
N LEU A 253 19.67 19.26 5.92
CA LEU A 253 18.69 19.11 4.84
C LEU A 253 19.36 18.78 3.50
N HIS A 254 20.51 19.39 3.22
CA HIS A 254 21.32 19.09 2.04
C HIS A 254 21.86 17.66 2.11
N GLU A 255 22.40 17.23 3.26
CA GLU A 255 22.90 15.87 3.47
C GLU A 255 21.81 14.82 3.22
N ILE A 256 20.62 14.99 3.82
CA ILE A 256 19.49 14.07 3.58
C ILE A 256 19.12 14.04 2.09
N SER A 257 19.08 15.20 1.43
CA SER A 257 18.76 15.28 0.01
C SER A 257 19.79 14.58 -0.86
N THR A 258 21.08 14.76 -0.57
CA THR A 258 22.19 14.09 -1.26
C THR A 258 22.10 12.57 -1.07
N HIS A 259 21.82 12.10 0.15
CA HIS A 259 21.61 10.68 0.39
C HIS A 259 20.39 10.12 -0.36
N LEU A 260 19.25 10.83 -0.37
CA LEU A 260 18.08 10.41 -1.14
C LEU A 260 18.39 10.32 -2.65
N VAL A 261 19.04 11.34 -3.21
CA VAL A 261 19.43 11.34 -4.63
C VAL A 261 20.43 10.21 -4.92
N SER A 262 21.34 9.90 -3.99
CA SER A 262 22.30 8.80 -4.17
C SER A 262 21.66 7.40 -4.21
N LEU A 263 20.45 7.26 -3.64
CA LEU A 263 19.63 6.04 -3.72
C LEU A 263 18.82 5.97 -5.02
N SER A 264 18.65 7.10 -5.71
CA SER A 264 17.88 7.19 -6.95
C SER A 264 18.56 6.45 -8.09
N GLY A 265 17.80 5.61 -8.78
CA GLY A 265 18.31 4.72 -9.83
C GLY A 265 18.90 3.42 -9.30
N LYS A 266 19.23 3.38 -8.00
CA LYS A 266 19.70 2.16 -7.35
C LYS A 266 18.52 1.33 -6.82
N LEU A 267 17.48 1.97 -6.28
CA LEU A 267 16.32 1.22 -5.79
C LEU A 267 15.66 0.40 -6.90
N PRO A 268 15.20 -0.82 -6.62
CA PRO A 268 14.51 -1.67 -7.58
C PRO A 268 13.35 -1.00 -8.30
N SER A 269 12.99 -1.55 -9.46
CA SER A 269 11.95 -0.97 -10.31
C SER A 269 10.55 -0.92 -9.67
N GLU A 270 10.31 -1.75 -8.66
CA GLU A 270 9.04 -1.84 -7.92
C GLU A 270 8.91 -0.76 -6.85
N PHE A 271 10.03 -0.17 -6.43
CA PHE A 271 10.07 1.09 -5.66
C PHE A 271 9.95 2.30 -6.60
N ALA A 272 8.86 2.34 -7.35
CA ALA A 272 8.49 3.50 -8.14
C ALA A 272 7.50 4.38 -7.37
N PRO A 273 7.73 5.69 -7.26
CA PRO A 273 8.80 6.46 -7.91
C PRO A 273 10.13 6.47 -7.11
N GLN A 274 11.23 6.66 -7.83
CA GLN A 274 12.57 6.73 -7.23
C GLN A 274 12.70 7.95 -6.28
N PRO A 275 13.55 7.87 -5.25
CA PRO A 275 13.68 8.94 -4.27
C PRO A 275 14.12 10.24 -4.93
N ARG A 276 13.54 11.35 -4.46
CA ARG A 276 13.84 12.70 -4.90
C ARG A 276 14.38 13.54 -3.75
N SER A 277 14.91 14.71 -4.07
CA SER A 277 15.43 15.65 -3.07
C SER A 277 14.33 16.22 -2.17
N LEU A 278 14.67 16.61 -0.93
CA LEU A 278 13.76 17.35 -0.05
C LEU A 278 13.47 18.77 -0.57
N THR A 279 14.22 19.27 -1.56
CA THR A 279 13.88 20.53 -2.25
C THR A 279 12.50 20.43 -2.90
N GLU A 280 12.16 19.26 -3.44
CA GLU A 280 10.92 18.96 -4.16
C GLU A 280 9.79 18.46 -3.27
N LEU A 281 9.94 18.48 -1.94
CA LEU A 281 8.99 17.93 -0.96
C LEU A 281 7.52 18.34 -1.19
N ASN A 282 7.28 19.54 -1.72
CA ASN A 282 5.93 20.03 -2.01
C ASN A 282 5.22 19.25 -3.13
N TRP A 283 5.97 18.61 -4.02
CA TRP A 283 5.47 17.83 -5.16
C TRP A 283 5.57 16.33 -4.95
N TRP A 284 5.92 15.88 -3.75
CA TRP A 284 5.92 14.46 -3.41
C TRP A 284 4.50 13.91 -3.36
N LYS A 285 4.31 12.72 -3.92
CA LYS A 285 3.07 11.95 -3.88
C LYS A 285 3.03 11.06 -2.63
N ALA A 286 1.85 10.53 -2.32
CA ALA A 286 1.66 9.61 -1.19
C ALA A 286 2.59 8.38 -1.25
N THR A 287 2.88 7.87 -2.45
CA THR A 287 3.79 6.73 -2.67
C THR A 287 5.23 7.05 -2.25
N GLU A 288 5.67 8.29 -2.43
CA GLU A 288 7.01 8.74 -2.00
C GLU A 288 7.10 8.85 -0.49
N PHE A 289 6.05 9.37 0.16
CA PHE A 289 5.99 9.40 1.62
C PHE A 289 5.92 7.99 2.22
N ARG A 290 5.18 7.05 1.58
CA ARG A 290 5.16 5.63 1.96
C ARG A 290 6.55 5.01 1.84
N GLN A 291 7.24 5.25 0.73
CA GLN A 291 8.60 4.76 0.52
C GLN A 291 9.57 5.34 1.55
N PHE A 292 9.42 6.63 1.87
CA PHE A 292 10.24 7.30 2.87
C PHE A 292 10.06 6.69 4.26
N VAL A 293 8.83 6.56 4.76
CA VAL A 293 8.61 6.06 6.11
C VAL A 293 9.00 4.58 6.28
N LEU A 294 8.80 3.76 5.25
CA LEU A 294 9.07 2.32 5.34
C LEU A 294 10.52 1.93 5.01
N TYR A 295 11.20 2.66 4.12
CA TYR A 295 12.46 2.19 3.54
C TYR A 295 13.58 3.24 3.57
N THR A 296 13.41 4.39 2.89
CA THR A 296 14.54 5.32 2.71
C THR A 296 14.81 6.21 3.92
N GLY A 297 13.76 6.65 4.61
CA GLY A 297 13.83 7.51 5.80
C GLY A 297 14.67 6.93 6.93
N PRO A 298 14.48 5.66 7.34
CA PRO A 298 15.29 5.03 8.37
C PRO A 298 16.80 5.09 8.11
N VAL A 299 17.20 5.25 6.86
CA VAL A 299 18.61 5.19 6.45
C VAL A 299 19.17 6.58 6.33
N VAL A 300 18.51 7.45 5.58
CA VAL A 300 18.99 8.82 5.32
C VAL A 300 18.93 9.71 6.56
N LEU A 301 18.11 9.35 7.57
CA LEU A 301 17.96 10.11 8.81
C LEU A 301 18.92 9.68 9.92
N LYS A 302 19.48 8.45 9.88
CA LYS A 302 20.17 7.82 11.02
C LYS A 302 21.35 8.61 11.59
N LYS A 303 22.16 9.21 10.72
CA LYS A 303 23.34 9.99 11.11
C LYS A 303 23.09 11.49 11.18
N VAL A 304 21.87 11.93 10.83
CA VAL A 304 21.52 13.35 10.69
C VAL A 304 20.63 13.82 11.85
N LEU A 305 19.69 12.98 12.28
CA LEU A 305 18.78 13.32 13.38
C LEU A 305 19.40 13.01 14.74
N HIS A 306 19.01 13.78 15.76
CA HIS A 306 19.29 13.42 17.15
C HIS A 306 18.66 12.06 17.47
N LYS A 307 19.34 11.27 18.30
CA LYS A 307 18.97 9.88 18.62
C LYS A 307 17.49 9.74 19.01
N ASP A 308 17.01 10.58 19.93
CA ASP A 308 15.62 10.48 20.41
C ASP A 308 14.58 10.76 19.32
N VAL A 309 14.87 11.69 18.41
CA VAL A 309 13.98 12.01 17.28
C VAL A 309 14.00 10.89 16.25
N TYR A 310 15.17 10.29 16.02
CA TYR A 310 15.31 9.14 15.15
C TYR A 310 14.59 7.91 15.69
N ASP A 311 14.77 7.58 16.97
CA ASP A 311 14.10 6.47 17.64
C ASP A 311 12.57 6.65 17.64
N HIS A 312 12.11 7.90 17.83
CA HIS A 312 10.70 8.24 17.70
C HIS A 312 10.17 8.03 16.27
N PHE A 313 10.91 8.46 15.24
CA PHE A 313 10.57 8.16 13.85
C PHE A 313 10.52 6.65 13.56
N LEU A 314 11.47 5.88 14.11
CA LEU A 314 11.49 4.42 13.95
C LEU A 314 10.27 3.74 14.57
N CYS A 315 9.70 4.25 15.66
CA CYS A 315 8.46 3.71 16.24
C CYS A 315 7.33 3.69 15.20
N LEU A 316 7.17 4.76 14.42
CA LEU A 316 6.20 4.83 13.33
C LEU A 316 6.54 3.85 12.20
N THR A 317 7.81 3.79 11.79
CA THR A 317 8.26 2.86 10.73
C THR A 317 7.98 1.40 11.10
N VAL A 318 8.31 1.01 12.33
CA VAL A 318 8.14 -0.36 12.84
C VAL A 318 6.67 -0.72 12.89
N ALA A 319 5.86 0.13 13.54
CA ALA A 319 4.43 -0.13 13.67
C ALA A 319 3.75 -0.25 12.30
N LEU A 320 4.06 0.67 11.37
CA LEU A 320 3.45 0.65 10.05
C LEU A 320 3.87 -0.59 9.25
N SER A 321 5.13 -1.02 9.37
CA SER A 321 5.60 -2.23 8.70
C SER A 321 4.93 -3.50 9.19
N ILE A 322 4.65 -3.60 10.51
CA ILE A 322 3.86 -4.71 11.06
C ILE A 322 2.46 -4.71 10.46
N LEU A 323 1.77 -3.57 10.51
CA LEU A 323 0.38 -3.44 10.06
C LEU A 323 0.22 -3.61 8.54
N LEU A 324 1.29 -3.37 7.76
CA LEU A 324 1.33 -3.56 6.32
C LEU A 324 1.83 -4.94 5.88
N ASP A 325 2.36 -5.77 6.78
CA ASP A 325 2.83 -7.11 6.42
C ASP A 325 1.67 -7.90 5.79
N SER A 326 1.93 -8.61 4.69
CA SER A 326 0.93 -9.47 4.03
C SER A 326 0.73 -10.77 4.81
N CYS A 327 1.74 -11.26 5.54
CA CYS A 327 1.64 -12.46 6.35
C CYS A 327 0.78 -12.20 7.58
N GLU A 328 -0.44 -12.77 7.59
CA GLU A 328 -1.38 -12.65 8.69
C GLU A 328 -0.80 -13.14 10.01
N ARG A 329 -0.15 -14.31 10.02
CA ARG A 329 0.44 -14.88 11.24
C ARG A 329 1.43 -13.94 11.91
N ARG A 330 2.32 -13.30 11.15
CA ARG A 330 3.30 -12.33 11.68
C ARG A 330 2.60 -11.06 12.14
N ARG A 331 1.71 -10.51 11.31
CA ARG A 331 0.97 -9.29 11.61
C ARG A 331 0.18 -9.41 12.91
N VAL A 332 -0.54 -10.53 13.10
CA VAL A 332 -1.30 -10.83 14.32
C VAL A 332 -0.37 -10.99 15.52
N ALA A 333 0.73 -11.75 15.37
CA ALA A 333 1.68 -11.99 16.47
C ALA A 333 2.32 -10.70 17.03
N TYR A 334 2.52 -9.67 16.19
CA TYR A 334 3.14 -8.40 16.58
C TYR A 334 2.15 -7.23 16.67
N MET A 335 0.84 -7.50 16.60
CA MET A 335 -0.18 -6.45 16.49
C MET A 335 -0.23 -5.56 17.74
N ASP A 336 -0.20 -6.16 18.92
CA ASP A 336 -0.23 -5.43 20.20
C ASP A 336 1.04 -4.58 20.36
N PHE A 337 2.18 -5.07 19.86
CA PHE A 337 3.42 -4.33 19.84
C PHE A 337 3.34 -3.10 18.91
N ALA A 338 2.74 -3.24 17.72
CA ALA A 338 2.50 -2.12 16.82
C ALA A 338 1.58 -1.05 17.46
N GLU A 339 0.56 -1.48 18.21
CA GLU A 339 -0.34 -0.59 18.94
C GLU A 339 0.38 0.21 20.03
N GLN A 340 1.26 -0.44 20.81
CA GLN A 340 2.08 0.23 21.81
C GLN A 340 3.02 1.26 21.18
N LEU A 341 3.65 0.93 20.05
CA LEU A 341 4.54 1.85 19.32
C LEU A 341 3.80 3.07 18.78
N LEU A 342 2.59 2.90 18.23
CA LEU A 342 1.78 4.03 17.77
C LEU A 342 1.31 4.89 18.95
N SER A 343 0.92 4.28 20.06
CA SER A 343 0.52 4.99 21.26
C SER A 343 1.67 5.82 21.82
N TYR A 344 2.87 5.24 21.89
CA TYR A 344 4.09 5.96 22.26
C TYR A 344 4.42 7.10 21.28
N PHE A 345 4.32 6.84 19.98
CA PHE A 345 4.57 7.85 18.95
C PHE A 345 3.66 9.07 19.13
N VAL A 346 2.37 8.84 19.32
CA VAL A 346 1.34 9.87 19.50
C VAL A 346 1.56 10.67 20.78
N ALA A 347 1.82 9.98 21.89
CA ALA A 347 2.04 10.61 23.19
C ALA A 347 3.23 11.59 23.17
N LYS A 348 4.25 11.34 22.34
CA LYS A 348 5.48 12.16 22.30
C LYS A 348 5.43 13.37 21.36
N CYS A 349 4.54 13.44 20.37
CA CYS A 349 4.53 14.57 19.43
C CYS A 349 3.18 15.29 19.26
N GLU A 350 2.22 15.05 20.17
CA GLU A 350 0.85 15.58 20.08
C GLU A 350 0.24 15.42 18.67
N ALA A 351 0.68 14.40 17.91
CA ALA A 351 0.16 14.15 16.59
C ALA A 351 -1.08 13.29 16.73
N TYR A 352 -2.18 13.74 16.14
CA TYR A 352 -3.42 13.00 16.15
C TYR A 352 -3.40 11.87 15.12
N ILE A 353 -2.70 10.79 15.46
CA ILE A 353 -3.00 9.48 14.95
C ILE A 353 -3.79 8.81 16.07
N HIS A 354 -5.12 8.71 15.98
CA HIS A 354 -5.76 7.72 16.85
C HIS A 354 -5.12 6.37 16.53
N SER A 355 -4.73 5.60 17.54
CA SER A 355 -4.24 4.21 17.51
C SER A 355 -5.24 3.20 16.91
N SER A 356 -6.09 3.67 16.01
CA SER A 356 -7.16 2.97 15.32
C SER A 356 -6.69 2.04 14.20
N PHE A 357 -5.48 2.19 13.66
CA PHE A 357 -5.01 1.32 12.57
C PHE A 357 -4.85 -0.16 13.00
N PRO A 358 -4.26 -0.48 14.17
CA PRO A 358 -4.35 -1.83 14.74
C PRO A 358 -5.80 -2.32 14.86
N GLY A 359 -6.71 -1.46 15.32
CA GLY A 359 -8.14 -1.76 15.39
C GLY A 359 -8.77 -2.11 14.05
N ASP A 360 -8.44 -1.37 12.98
CA ASP A 360 -8.89 -1.67 11.62
C ASP A 360 -8.32 -3.00 11.12
N CYS A 361 -7.02 -3.26 11.34
CA CYS A 361 -6.44 -4.56 11.02
C CYS A 361 -7.13 -5.72 11.74
N ARG A 362 -7.53 -5.56 13.01
CA ARG A 362 -8.30 -6.57 13.76
C ARG A 362 -9.71 -6.73 13.19
N ASN A 363 -10.41 -5.63 12.96
CA ASN A 363 -11.79 -5.61 12.48
C ASN A 363 -11.93 -6.26 11.10
N TYR A 364 -11.03 -5.94 10.17
CA TYR A 364 -11.06 -6.46 8.80
C TYR A 364 -10.22 -7.72 8.59
N GLN A 365 -9.46 -8.14 9.60
CA GLN A 365 -8.55 -9.29 9.57
C GLN A 365 -7.59 -9.25 8.37
N CYS A 366 -7.09 -8.07 8.00
CA CYS A 366 -6.28 -7.89 6.80
C CYS A 366 -5.10 -6.94 7.02
N SER A 367 -4.24 -6.86 6.01
CA SER A 367 -3.19 -5.83 5.96
C SER A 367 -3.83 -4.46 5.72
N LEU A 368 -3.21 -3.40 6.20
CA LEU A 368 -3.61 -2.04 5.80
C LEU A 368 -3.47 -1.82 4.28
N ASN A 369 -2.64 -2.60 3.57
CA ASN A 369 -2.56 -2.55 2.11
C ASN A 369 -3.88 -2.94 1.43
N ASP A 370 -4.67 -3.80 2.08
CA ASP A 370 -5.93 -4.33 1.51
C ASP A 370 -7.11 -3.37 1.69
N ILE A 371 -6.96 -2.35 2.54
CA ILE A 371 -7.99 -1.36 2.91
C ILE A 371 -7.46 0.07 2.78
N CYS A 372 -6.68 0.34 1.72
CA CYS A 372 -6.08 1.64 1.47
C CYS A 372 -6.49 2.28 0.15
N ALA A 373 -6.34 3.60 0.07
CA ALA A 373 -6.82 4.41 -1.06
C ALA A 373 -5.90 4.38 -2.30
N PHE A 374 -4.70 3.79 -2.22
CA PHE A 374 -3.71 3.81 -3.31
C PHE A 374 -4.25 3.28 -4.66
N PRO A 375 -4.96 2.14 -4.74
CA PRO A 375 -5.51 1.64 -6.00
C PRO A 375 -6.54 2.59 -6.60
N PHE A 376 -7.38 3.19 -5.75
CA PHE A 376 -8.47 4.08 -6.16
C PHE A 376 -7.97 5.43 -6.65
N GLU A 377 -7.00 6.06 -5.96
CA GLU A 377 -6.36 7.30 -6.43
C GLU A 377 -5.74 7.11 -7.82
N ASN A 378 -5.03 5.99 -8.02
CA ASN A 378 -4.47 5.65 -9.33
C ASN A 378 -5.57 5.49 -10.39
N HIS A 379 -6.67 4.84 -10.05
CA HIS A 379 -7.81 4.65 -10.95
C HIS A 379 -8.52 5.98 -11.29
N LEU A 380 -8.70 6.89 -10.33
CA LEU A 380 -9.23 8.23 -10.58
C LEU A 380 -8.39 9.00 -11.60
N GLN A 381 -7.06 8.90 -11.51
CA GLN A 381 -6.16 9.50 -12.51
C GLN A 381 -6.31 8.84 -13.90
N VAL A 382 -6.65 7.54 -13.97
CA VAL A 382 -6.98 6.87 -15.24
C VAL A 382 -8.26 7.47 -15.82
N LEU A 383 -9.34 7.54 -15.04
CA LEU A 383 -10.63 8.10 -15.49
C LEU A 383 -10.47 9.54 -15.99
N LYS A 384 -9.73 10.36 -15.27
CA LYS A 384 -9.41 11.74 -15.68
C LYS A 384 -8.71 11.82 -17.04
N ARG A 385 -7.80 10.89 -17.36
CA ARG A 385 -7.12 10.84 -18.66
C ARG A 385 -8.02 10.35 -19.80
N LEU A 386 -9.12 9.66 -19.51
CA LEU A 386 -10.08 9.24 -20.53
C LEU A 386 -10.93 10.41 -21.05
N VAL A 387 -11.01 11.51 -20.28
CA VAL A 387 -11.66 12.75 -20.71
C VAL A 387 -10.69 13.58 -21.55
N ARG A 388 -11.02 13.81 -22.83
CA ARG A 388 -10.18 14.60 -23.74
C ARG A 388 -10.56 16.07 -23.80
N ASN A 389 -11.85 16.37 -23.58
CA ASN A 389 -12.39 17.72 -23.62
C ASN A 389 -13.64 17.84 -22.73
N ALA A 390 -14.14 19.05 -22.54
CA ALA A 390 -15.27 19.35 -21.65
C ALA A 390 -16.65 18.86 -22.14
N LYS A 391 -16.78 18.38 -23.38
CA LYS A 391 -18.09 17.96 -23.93
C LYS A 391 -18.45 16.57 -23.43
N ASN A 392 -19.51 16.46 -22.63
CA ASN A 392 -20.04 15.20 -22.08
C ASN A 392 -18.96 14.26 -21.52
N PRO A 393 -18.25 14.64 -20.43
CA PRO A 393 -17.15 13.84 -19.88
C PRO A 393 -17.56 12.42 -19.49
N ILE A 394 -18.73 12.24 -18.86
CA ILE A 394 -19.26 10.91 -18.50
C ILE A 394 -19.40 10.02 -19.74
N CYS A 395 -19.98 10.54 -20.82
CA CYS A 395 -20.13 9.78 -22.07
C CYS A 395 -18.77 9.39 -22.67
N GLN A 396 -17.76 10.26 -22.58
CA GLN A 396 -16.41 9.93 -23.04
C GLN A 396 -15.81 8.77 -22.25
N VAL A 397 -15.84 8.87 -20.91
CA VAL A 397 -15.31 7.84 -20.01
C VAL A 397 -16.05 6.52 -20.24
N THR A 398 -17.38 6.53 -20.22
CA THR A 398 -18.23 5.33 -20.41
C THR A 398 -17.93 4.64 -21.73
N LYS A 399 -17.82 5.40 -22.84
CA LYS A 399 -17.46 4.84 -24.14
C LYS A 399 -16.12 4.12 -24.10
N ARG A 400 -15.10 4.70 -23.44
CA ARG A 400 -13.78 4.07 -23.31
C ARG A 400 -13.81 2.83 -22.43
N LEU A 401 -14.58 2.83 -21.34
CA LEU A 401 -14.74 1.66 -20.47
C LEU A 401 -15.38 0.49 -21.23
N ILE A 402 -16.44 0.74 -21.99
CA ILE A 402 -17.11 -0.28 -22.81
C ILE A 402 -16.17 -0.83 -23.90
N GLU A 403 -15.37 0.03 -24.54
CA GLU A 403 -14.37 -0.42 -25.51
C GLU A 403 -13.30 -1.31 -24.88
N GLN A 404 -12.84 -0.98 -23.67
CA GLN A 404 -11.86 -1.76 -22.92
C GLN A 404 -12.43 -3.13 -22.52
N GLU A 405 -13.69 -3.17 -22.09
CA GLU A 405 -14.39 -4.41 -21.76
C GLU A 405 -14.54 -5.32 -22.99
N ARG A 406 -14.95 -4.75 -24.13
CA ARG A 406 -15.18 -5.49 -25.39
C ARG A 406 -13.92 -5.97 -26.08
N ALA A 407 -12.83 -5.21 -25.98
CA ALA A 407 -11.53 -5.65 -26.49
C ALA A 407 -11.01 -6.90 -25.74
N GLY A 408 -11.76 -7.37 -24.74
CA GLY A 408 -11.23 -8.09 -23.60
C GLY A 408 -10.40 -7.12 -22.80
N SER A 409 -10.42 -7.25 -21.47
CA SER A 409 -9.19 -6.94 -20.76
C SER A 409 -8.11 -7.71 -21.52
N ARG A 410 -7.09 -7.02 -22.06
CA ARG A 410 -5.81 -7.72 -22.11
C ARG A 410 -5.71 -8.30 -20.71
N PRO A 411 -5.50 -9.61 -20.53
CA PRO A 411 -4.89 -10.01 -19.30
C PRO A 411 -3.66 -9.09 -19.21
N LYS A 412 -3.70 -8.06 -18.35
CA LYS A 412 -2.69 -8.11 -17.32
C LYS A 412 -2.95 -9.49 -16.77
N GLU A 413 -2.13 -10.44 -17.20
CA GLU A 413 -2.10 -11.75 -16.57
C GLU A 413 -2.32 -11.48 -15.07
N THR A 414 -3.20 -12.25 -14.45
CA THR A 414 -3.54 -12.09 -13.04
C THR A 414 -2.31 -12.38 -12.19
N GLY A 415 -1.56 -11.31 -11.96
CA GLY A 415 -0.11 -11.36 -11.83
C GLY A 415 0.46 -11.12 -13.21
N LYS A 416 1.16 -10.00 -13.43
CA LYS A 416 2.24 -10.00 -14.45
C LYS A 416 2.75 -11.44 -14.43
N LYS A 417 2.80 -12.19 -15.54
CA LYS A 417 3.97 -13.06 -15.59
C LYS A 417 5.07 -12.04 -15.40
N SER A 418 5.58 -11.96 -14.18
CA SER A 418 6.99 -11.82 -14.01
C SER A 418 7.51 -12.97 -14.89
N TRP A 419 7.69 -12.66 -16.17
CA TRP A 419 9.04 -12.61 -16.67
C TRP A 419 9.81 -11.94 -15.53
N HIS A 420 10.22 -12.77 -14.57
CA HIS A 420 11.19 -12.41 -13.57
C HIS A 420 12.37 -12.14 -14.46
N PHE A 421 12.50 -10.88 -14.88
CA PHE A 421 13.68 -10.41 -15.55
C PHE A 421 14.70 -10.40 -14.44
N VAL A 422 15.23 -11.60 -14.20
CA VAL A 422 16.47 -11.76 -13.47
C VAL A 422 17.49 -11.09 -14.34
N ALA A 423 17.70 -9.81 -14.01
CA ALA A 423 18.70 -9.01 -14.64
C ALA A 423 19.99 -9.23 -13.88
N GLU A 424 21.09 -9.25 -14.62
CA GLU A 424 22.44 -9.21 -14.04
C GLU A 424 22.78 -7.81 -13.50
N ASN A 425 21.82 -6.87 -13.52
CA ASN A 425 22.05 -5.53 -13.03
C ASN A 425 21.78 -5.42 -11.53
N GLU A 426 22.49 -4.49 -10.91
CA GLU A 426 22.46 -4.26 -9.45
C GLU A 426 21.09 -3.91 -8.89
N ARG A 427 20.16 -3.52 -9.78
CA ARG A 427 18.84 -3.00 -9.43
C ARG A 427 17.79 -4.10 -9.27
N ASN A 428 17.85 -5.15 -10.09
CA ASN A 428 16.85 -6.22 -10.15
C ASN A 428 17.47 -7.62 -9.97
N GLY A 429 18.70 -7.71 -9.45
CA GLY A 429 19.45 -8.94 -9.28
C GLY A 429 19.30 -9.61 -7.91
N CYS A 430 18.36 -9.21 -7.05
CA CYS A 430 18.25 -9.82 -5.72
C CYS A 430 16.84 -10.28 -5.35
N PHE A 431 16.77 -11.36 -4.56
CA PHE A 431 15.57 -12.16 -4.31
C PHE A 431 15.51 -12.61 -2.85
N LEU A 432 14.30 -12.82 -2.34
CA LEU A 432 14.06 -13.42 -1.02
C LEU A 432 13.69 -14.89 -1.24
N LEU A 433 14.42 -15.80 -0.66
CA LEU A 433 14.13 -17.22 -0.79
C LEU A 433 13.01 -17.61 0.19
N HIS A 434 12.38 -18.77 -0.02
CA HIS A 434 11.32 -19.26 0.89
C HIS A 434 11.79 -19.52 2.31
N ASN A 435 13.08 -19.81 2.48
CA ASN A 435 13.71 -19.93 3.78
C ASN A 435 14.10 -18.56 4.37
N GLU A 436 13.61 -17.46 3.80
CA GLU A 436 13.86 -16.07 4.20
C GLU A 436 15.30 -15.58 4.02
N ASP A 437 16.16 -16.37 3.37
CA ASP A 437 17.51 -15.94 3.00
C ASP A 437 17.50 -15.03 1.76
N PHE A 438 18.54 -14.22 1.59
CA PHE A 438 18.67 -13.29 0.47
C PHE A 438 19.59 -13.86 -0.60
N ALA A 439 19.16 -13.89 -1.86
CA ALA A 439 19.97 -14.36 -2.98
C ALA A 439 20.29 -13.22 -3.95
N PHE A 440 21.58 -12.96 -4.19
CA PHE A 440 22.09 -11.94 -5.10
C PHE A 440 22.69 -12.58 -6.34
N VAL A 441 22.07 -12.34 -7.48
CA VAL A 441 22.52 -12.82 -8.79
C VAL A 441 23.79 -12.10 -9.17
N LYS A 442 24.86 -12.88 -9.29
CA LYS A 442 26.15 -12.45 -9.82
C LYS A 442 26.24 -12.60 -11.32
N GLU A 443 25.71 -13.70 -11.84
CA GLU A 443 25.87 -14.08 -13.24
C GLU A 443 24.73 -14.98 -13.70
N LYS A 444 24.31 -14.82 -14.96
CA LYS A 444 23.36 -15.71 -15.62
C LYS A 444 24.08 -16.49 -16.73
N ARG A 445 24.12 -17.81 -16.62
CA ARG A 445 24.69 -18.70 -17.64
C ARG A 445 23.69 -19.77 -18.03
N ASP A 446 23.29 -19.81 -19.31
CA ASP A 446 22.49 -20.90 -19.91
C ASP A 446 21.25 -21.30 -19.08
N GLY A 447 20.48 -20.31 -18.62
CA GLY A 447 19.28 -20.54 -17.80
C GLY A 447 19.54 -20.84 -16.32
N ARG A 448 20.80 -20.81 -15.86
CA ARG A 448 21.21 -20.95 -14.46
C ARG A 448 21.64 -19.61 -13.89
N LEU A 449 21.35 -19.42 -12.61
CA LEU A 449 21.78 -18.24 -11.85
C LEU A 449 22.86 -18.63 -10.86
N LEU A 450 23.98 -17.92 -10.91
CA LEU A 450 24.97 -17.93 -9.83
C LEU A 450 24.55 -16.87 -8.82
N CYS A 451 24.25 -17.29 -7.60
CA CYS A 451 23.83 -16.38 -6.54
C CYS A 451 24.78 -16.44 -5.34
N ASP A 452 25.07 -15.28 -4.76
CA ASP A 452 25.51 -15.20 -3.36
C ASP A 452 24.27 -15.30 -2.47
N ILE A 453 24.29 -16.23 -1.50
CA ILE A 453 23.21 -16.37 -0.53
C ILE A 453 23.68 -15.87 0.83
N ILE A 454 22.92 -14.93 1.40
CA ILE A 454 23.13 -14.41 2.75
C ILE A 454 22.00 -14.92 3.62
N SER A 455 22.35 -15.70 4.65
CA SER A 455 21.33 -16.20 5.57
C SER A 455 20.81 -15.10 6.48
N GLN A 456 19.49 -15.11 6.70
CA GLN A 456 18.84 -14.17 7.63
C GLN A 456 19.44 -14.26 9.04
N ASN A 457 19.81 -15.47 9.50
CA ASN A 457 20.37 -15.72 10.84
C ASN A 457 21.84 -15.28 10.97
N SER A 458 22.60 -15.24 9.88
CA SER A 458 24.01 -14.78 9.90
C SER A 458 24.14 -13.29 10.20
N LEU A 459 23.03 -12.54 10.17
CA LEU A 459 22.99 -11.12 10.46
C LEU A 459 22.82 -10.81 11.97
N GLU A 460 22.63 -11.82 12.82
CA GLU A 460 22.49 -11.69 14.28
C GLU A 460 23.74 -11.10 14.95
N SER A 461 24.94 -11.42 14.46
CA SER A 461 26.23 -10.89 14.96
C SER A 461 26.30 -9.35 14.90
N PHE A 462 25.50 -8.71 14.04
CA PHE A 462 25.45 -7.26 13.86
C PHE A 462 24.40 -6.58 14.76
N ILE A 463 23.54 -7.34 15.43
CA ILE A 463 22.50 -6.84 16.37
C ILE A 463 23.10 -6.63 17.76
N LEU A 464 23.99 -7.53 18.19
CA LEU A 464 24.74 -7.43 19.45
C LEU A 464 25.60 -6.16 19.58
N CYS A 465 25.98 -5.53 18.46
CA CYS A 465 26.75 -4.29 18.46
C CYS A 465 25.88 -3.01 18.65
N LEU A 466 24.54 -3.11 18.47
CA LEU A 466 23.59 -2.01 18.71
C LEU A 466 22.85 -2.14 20.04
N ALA A 467 22.82 -3.35 20.61
CA ALA A 467 22.32 -3.63 21.95
C ALA A 467 23.45 -3.50 22.98
N THR A 468 24.09 -2.33 23.09
CA THR A 468 24.72 -1.97 24.36
C THR A 468 23.69 -1.25 25.23
N PRO A 469 23.25 -1.83 26.35
CA PRO A 469 22.28 -1.21 27.22
C PRO A 469 22.97 -0.09 28.02
N SER A 470 22.71 1.17 27.70
CA SER A 470 22.96 2.27 28.63
C SER A 470 22.15 3.52 28.25
N SER A 471 20.89 3.57 28.72
CA SER A 471 20.20 4.80 29.21
C SER A 471 18.67 4.68 29.26
N LEU A 472 18.07 3.65 28.67
CA LEU A 472 16.60 3.42 28.67
C LEU A 472 16.02 2.88 30.00
N MET A 473 16.78 2.92 31.10
CA MET A 473 16.50 2.15 32.32
C MET A 473 15.80 2.89 33.47
N TRP A 474 15.17 4.04 33.24
CA TRP A 474 14.41 4.71 34.30
C TRP A 474 13.00 5.07 33.84
N GLY A 475 12.07 4.11 33.96
CA GLY A 475 10.64 4.45 34.06
C GLY A 475 9.60 3.51 33.45
N LEU A 476 9.95 2.34 32.91
CA LEU A 476 8.96 1.41 32.33
C LEU A 476 9.22 -0.02 32.82
N SER A 477 8.16 -0.68 33.30
CA SER A 477 8.16 -1.93 34.09
C SER A 477 8.76 -3.15 33.38
N GLU A 478 9.14 -4.15 34.20
CA GLU A 478 9.83 -5.42 33.90
C GLU A 478 9.24 -6.34 32.81
N THR A 479 8.11 -5.97 32.20
CA THR A 479 7.41 -6.77 31.17
C THR A 479 8.03 -6.69 29.78
N TRP A 480 8.93 -5.72 29.50
CA TRP A 480 9.52 -5.55 28.17
C TRP A 480 10.70 -6.49 27.86
N THR A 481 11.40 -6.99 28.89
CA THR A 481 12.56 -7.89 28.74
C THR A 481 12.17 -9.27 28.21
N GLU A 482 10.94 -9.73 28.45
CA GLU A 482 10.42 -10.98 27.87
C GLU A 482 10.04 -10.83 26.40
N TYR A 483 9.50 -9.68 25.97
CA TYR A 483 9.09 -9.45 24.59
C TYR A 483 10.27 -9.10 23.65
N ALA A 484 11.33 -8.48 24.17
CA ALA A 484 12.54 -8.18 23.42
C ALA A 484 13.35 -9.44 23.04
N ASN A 485 13.16 -10.56 23.74
CA ASN A 485 13.83 -11.83 23.49
C ASN A 485 13.16 -12.69 22.38
N THR A 486 11.97 -12.29 21.89
CA THR A 486 11.33 -12.90 20.71
C THR A 486 11.85 -12.28 19.39
N ALA A 487 13.13 -12.52 19.12
CA ALA A 487 14.03 -11.82 18.20
C ALA A 487 13.87 -12.11 16.69
N GLY A 488 12.70 -12.52 16.18
CA GLY A 488 12.53 -12.79 14.74
C GLY A 488 12.25 -11.53 13.90
N PHE A 489 11.29 -10.72 14.34
CA PHE A 489 10.72 -9.66 13.49
C PHE A 489 11.40 -8.30 13.65
N LEU A 490 11.83 -7.94 14.87
CA LEU A 490 12.65 -6.74 15.09
C LEU A 490 13.95 -6.84 14.28
N THR A 491 14.50 -8.05 14.19
CA THR A 491 15.64 -8.39 13.33
C THR A 491 15.30 -8.18 11.86
N CYS A 492 14.20 -8.72 11.36
CA CYS A 492 13.80 -8.55 9.96
C CYS A 492 13.49 -7.08 9.57
N LEU A 493 13.01 -6.28 10.52
CA LEU A 493 12.72 -4.86 10.30
C LEU A 493 13.96 -3.96 10.44
N ILE A 494 14.80 -4.20 11.46
CA ILE A 494 16.12 -3.59 11.57
C ILE A 494 16.99 -4.02 10.39
N LEU A 495 16.71 -5.17 9.75
CA LEU A 495 17.34 -5.62 8.51
C LEU A 495 16.81 -4.92 7.27
N ASN A 496 15.51 -4.66 7.13
CA ASN A 496 14.98 -3.76 6.09
C ASN A 496 15.64 -2.37 6.15
N VAL A 497 15.99 -1.90 7.36
CA VAL A 497 16.74 -0.65 7.60
C VAL A 497 18.26 -0.81 7.45
N LYS A 498 18.86 -1.94 7.87
CA LYS A 498 20.31 -2.20 7.76
C LYS A 498 20.73 -2.50 6.32
N TRP A 499 19.83 -2.99 5.48
CA TRP A 499 20.15 -3.30 4.09
C TRP A 499 20.53 -2.05 3.30
N LEU A 500 19.80 -0.94 3.48
CA LEU A 500 20.19 0.34 2.88
C LEU A 500 21.43 1.00 3.55
N VAL A 501 21.78 0.61 4.79
CA VAL A 501 22.93 1.17 5.55
C VAL A 501 24.24 0.43 5.27
N CYS A 502 24.21 -0.84 4.86
CA CYS A 502 25.43 -1.67 4.80
C CYS A 502 26.36 -1.37 3.60
N HIS A 503 25.94 -0.57 2.61
CA HIS A 503 26.81 -0.17 1.49
C HIS A 503 26.86 1.36 1.29
N THR A 504 27.50 2.05 2.25
CA THR A 504 28.23 3.30 1.97
C THR A 504 29.73 3.06 1.69
N VAL A 505 30.14 1.80 1.61
CA VAL A 505 31.38 1.35 0.98
C VAL A 505 31.02 0.15 0.10
N GLN A 506 31.08 0.34 -1.22
CA GLN A 506 30.90 -0.63 -2.31
C GLN A 506 29.53 -1.32 -2.45
N ASP A 507 28.71 -0.74 -3.34
CA ASP A 507 27.74 -1.37 -4.26
C ASP A 507 26.49 -2.13 -3.77
N MET A 508 25.41 -1.90 -4.54
CA MET A 508 24.15 -2.67 -4.68
C MET A 508 22.94 -2.42 -3.76
N CYS A 509 21.76 -2.64 -4.37
CA CYS A 509 20.39 -2.34 -3.97
C CYS A 509 19.50 -3.59 -3.86
N LEU A 510 18.31 -3.54 -3.19
CA LEU A 510 17.46 -4.73 -3.03
C LEU A 510 15.93 -4.48 -2.97
N CYS A 511 15.19 -5.39 -3.64
CA CYS A 511 13.74 -5.71 -3.62
C CYS A 511 13.58 -7.22 -3.34
N LEU A 512 12.56 -7.63 -2.59
CA LEU A 512 12.39 -9.02 -2.16
C LEU A 512 11.22 -9.72 -2.88
N TYR A 513 11.45 -10.89 -3.48
CA TYR A 513 10.44 -11.79 -4.05
C TYR A 513 10.79 -13.27 -3.84
N PHE A 514 9.78 -14.09 -3.47
CA PHE A 514 9.82 -15.52 -3.13
C PHE A 514 9.90 -16.47 -4.35
N ILE A 515 10.66 -17.58 -4.25
CA ILE A 515 10.81 -18.62 -5.30
C ILE A 515 10.57 -20.02 -4.72
N ASP A 516 9.59 -20.76 -5.26
CA ASP A 516 9.22 -22.15 -4.90
C ASP A 516 10.29 -23.18 -5.30
N LEU A 517 10.78 -23.93 -4.31
CA LEU A 517 11.72 -25.05 -4.49
C LEU A 517 11.15 -26.35 -3.90
N SER A 518 9.83 -26.54 -3.89
CA SER A 518 9.19 -27.79 -3.49
C SER A 518 9.27 -28.90 -4.56
N GLY A 519 10.43 -29.05 -5.20
CA GLY A 519 10.76 -30.18 -6.06
C GLY A 519 11.68 -31.16 -5.33
N LYS A 520 11.15 -32.29 -4.85
CA LYS A 520 11.91 -33.39 -4.25
C LYS A 520 13.12 -33.80 -5.11
N TYR A 521 14.33 -33.34 -4.80
CA TYR A 521 15.55 -33.93 -5.35
C TYR A 521 16.62 -34.17 -4.29
N LYS A 522 16.99 -35.45 -4.20
CA LYS A 522 17.97 -36.01 -3.28
C LYS A 522 19.35 -35.36 -3.50
N LYS A 523 19.94 -34.98 -2.37
CA LYS A 523 21.37 -34.83 -2.10
C LYS A 523 22.22 -35.74 -3.00
N LYS A 524 22.99 -35.16 -3.92
CA LYS A 524 24.11 -35.87 -4.56
C LYS A 524 25.37 -35.05 -4.35
N ILE A 525 26.02 -35.33 -3.22
CA ILE A 525 27.39 -34.93 -2.94
C ILE A 525 28.27 -35.73 -3.89
N THR A 526 28.98 -35.06 -4.80
CA THR A 526 30.12 -35.66 -5.50
C THR A 526 31.37 -34.92 -5.08
N SER A 527 32.07 -35.56 -4.15
CA SER A 527 33.43 -35.25 -3.72
C SER A 527 34.45 -35.50 -4.83
N ARG A 528 35.46 -34.64 -4.93
CA ARG A 528 36.86 -35.03 -5.16
C ARG A 528 37.72 -34.09 -4.30
N ARG A 529 38.19 -34.62 -3.14
CA ARG A 529 39.61 -34.95 -2.85
C ARG A 529 40.50 -33.70 -2.90
N ASN A 530 41.11 -33.25 -1.79
CA ASN A 530 42.16 -34.00 -1.10
C ASN A 530 42.62 -33.36 0.24
N PHE A 531 42.98 -34.24 1.18
CA PHE A 531 43.97 -34.13 2.28
C PHE A 531 43.68 -33.35 3.59
N ASP A 532 43.42 -34.17 4.61
CA ASP A 532 44.09 -34.32 5.93
C ASP A 532 43.95 -33.30 7.08
N CYS A 533 43.58 -33.91 8.21
CA CYS A 533 43.42 -33.40 9.57
C CYS A 533 44.78 -33.19 10.26
N PHE A 534 44.90 -32.24 11.21
CA PHE A 534 45.67 -32.41 12.47
C PHE A 534 45.32 -31.38 13.57
N PHE A 535 44.85 -31.92 14.72
CA PHE A 535 45.08 -31.66 16.18
C PHE A 535 45.28 -30.27 16.87
N TYR A 536 44.48 -30.13 17.96
CA TYR A 536 44.72 -29.75 19.39
C TYR A 536 45.18 -28.34 19.92
N ALA A 537 44.27 -27.77 20.74
CA ALA A 537 44.33 -27.20 22.12
C ALA A 537 45.47 -26.29 22.69
N LYS A 538 44.98 -25.27 23.45
CA LYS A 538 45.51 -24.48 24.60
C LYS A 538 46.45 -23.26 24.37
N GLY A 539 46.07 -22.11 24.95
CA GLY A 539 47.00 -21.04 25.38
C GLY A 539 46.46 -19.59 25.40
N HIS A 540 46.30 -19.03 26.61
CA HIS A 540 46.27 -17.64 27.11
C HIS A 540 46.17 -16.37 26.22
N PHE A 541 45.44 -15.39 26.79
CA PHE A 541 45.29 -13.96 26.43
C PHE A 541 46.56 -13.25 25.93
N ASN A 542 46.44 -12.47 24.84
CA ASN A 542 46.97 -11.10 24.73
C ASN A 542 46.35 -10.30 23.56
N TRP A 543 46.30 -8.98 23.72
CA TRP A 543 45.64 -7.97 22.86
C TRP A 543 46.32 -7.72 21.51
N GLY A 544 45.55 -7.50 20.42
CA GLY A 544 46.02 -6.95 19.13
C GLY A 544 44.97 -6.96 17.97
N PRO A 545 45.06 -6.06 16.95
CA PRO A 545 43.98 -5.56 16.06
C PRO A 545 43.98 -6.21 14.64
N PRO A 546 43.28 -5.69 13.61
CA PRO A 546 41.87 -5.27 13.44
C PRO A 546 41.04 -6.32 12.64
N LEU A 547 39.72 -6.10 12.57
CA LEU A 547 38.70 -6.88 11.85
C LEU A 547 39.12 -7.36 10.43
N LYS A 548 39.54 -8.63 10.32
CA LYS A 548 39.73 -9.37 9.04
C LYS A 548 38.77 -10.55 8.87
N HIS A 549 37.70 -10.64 9.67
CA HIS A 549 36.91 -11.87 9.79
C HIS A 549 35.57 -11.92 9.04
N LEU A 550 35.30 -11.01 8.10
CA LEU A 550 34.05 -10.98 7.33
C LEU A 550 34.09 -11.69 5.96
N GLU A 551 35.23 -12.25 5.53
CA GLU A 551 35.36 -12.91 4.21
C GLU A 551 34.96 -14.39 4.18
N LYS A 552 34.46 -14.98 5.27
CA LYS A 552 34.32 -16.46 5.39
C LYS A 552 32.91 -17.02 5.62
N GLN A 553 31.85 -16.30 5.24
CA GLN A 553 30.46 -16.80 5.35
C GLN A 553 29.61 -16.67 4.07
N LEU A 554 30.23 -16.54 2.89
CA LEU A 554 29.51 -16.59 1.62
C LEU A 554 29.56 -18.02 1.06
N GLY A 555 28.41 -18.70 1.03
CA GLY A 555 28.24 -19.91 0.22
C GLY A 555 27.85 -19.52 -1.20
N GLN A 556 28.64 -19.95 -2.20
CA GLN A 556 28.25 -19.83 -3.60
C GLN A 556 27.39 -21.02 -4.00
N TYR A 557 26.21 -20.75 -4.55
CA TYR A 557 25.26 -21.79 -4.99
C TYR A 557 24.87 -21.58 -6.45
N ILE A 558 24.79 -22.68 -7.20
CA ILE A 558 24.26 -22.71 -8.57
C ILE A 558 22.78 -23.11 -8.49
N ILE A 559 21.89 -22.21 -8.90
CA ILE A 559 20.45 -22.49 -8.98
C ILE A 559 20.11 -22.82 -10.44
N CYS A 560 19.69 -24.06 -10.70
CA CYS A 560 19.22 -24.48 -12.02
C CYS A 560 17.72 -24.20 -12.16
N PHE A 561 17.34 -23.47 -13.22
CA PHE A 561 15.98 -23.49 -13.74
C PHE A 561 15.97 -24.43 -14.93
N ASP A 562 15.50 -25.66 -14.74
CA ASP A 562 15.19 -26.50 -15.90
C ASP A 562 13.94 -25.92 -16.57
N GLY A 563 14.06 -25.63 -17.86
CA GLY A 563 12.99 -25.12 -18.69
C GLY A 563 11.79 -26.07 -18.70
N ALA A 564 10.85 -25.85 -17.79
CA ALA A 564 9.51 -26.38 -17.85
C ALA A 564 8.62 -25.48 -17.00
N ILE A 565 7.64 -24.88 -17.68
CA ILE A 565 6.37 -24.35 -17.19
C ILE A 565 6.13 -24.67 -15.70
N VAL A 566 6.30 -23.68 -14.84
CA VAL A 566 5.68 -23.69 -13.50
C VAL A 566 4.31 -23.06 -13.67
N ARG A 567 3.30 -23.92 -13.84
CA ARG A 567 1.92 -23.58 -13.48
C ARG A 567 1.87 -23.47 -11.96
N ILE A 568 1.15 -22.46 -11.46
CA ILE A 568 0.62 -22.45 -10.09
C ILE A 568 -0.11 -23.77 -9.82
#